data_AF-A0A956YER6-F1
#
_entry.id   AF-A0A956YER6-F1
#
_cell.length_a   1.000
_cell.length_b   1.000
_cell.length_c   1.000
_cell.angle_alpha   90.00
_cell.angle_beta   90.00
_cell.angle_gamma   90.00
#
_symmetry.space_group_name_H-M   'P 1'
#
loop_
_entity.id
_entity.type
_entity.pdbx_description
1 polymer ?
#
loop_
_entity_poly.entity_id
_entity_poly.type
_entity_poly.pdbx_seq_one_letter_code
_entity_poly.pdbx_strand_id
1 'polypeptide(L)'
;MFKGVFVERDCYLKITPHAHRMAVKAEYERLKWLQGRIPVPEIWAYVEDEARQYLVTATVDGIDAFEFDAKPDDIIRLYAKAIRRLHDLPTADCPFTWTPDEQIAFAQKSVQNNQVNDDNRD
;
A
#
# COMPACT_ATOMS: atom_id res chain seq x y z
N MET A 1 7.97 31.13 -17.98
CA MET A 1 7.30 31.68 -16.77
C MET A 1 6.16 30.73 -16.43
N PHE A 2 6.31 29.90 -15.40
CA PHE A 2 5.21 29.06 -14.92
C PHE A 2 4.25 29.95 -14.12
N LYS A 3 3.03 30.15 -14.64
CA LYS A 3 1.90 30.68 -13.87
C LYS A 3 1.08 29.48 -13.41
N GLY A 4 0.94 29.31 -12.09
CA GLY A 4 0.15 28.26 -11.48
C GLY A 4 -0.50 28.78 -10.21
N VAL A 5 -1.69 28.25 -9.91
CA VAL A 5 -2.32 28.39 -8.60
C VAL A 5 -1.89 27.19 -7.78
N PHE A 6 -1.18 27.42 -6.68
CA PHE A 6 -0.86 26.37 -5.73
C PHE A 6 -2.06 26.20 -4.80
N VAL A 7 -2.61 24.98 -4.75
CA VAL A 7 -3.64 24.60 -3.79
C VAL A 7 -2.94 23.77 -2.73
N GLU A 8 -3.02 24.21 -1.48
CA GLU A 8 -2.54 23.42 -0.34
C GLU A 8 -3.43 22.18 -0.20
N ARG A 9 -2.81 21.00 -0.22
CA ARG A 9 -3.49 19.73 -0.04
C ARG A 9 -2.61 18.82 0.80
N ASP A 10 -3.23 18.13 1.75
CA ASP A 10 -2.53 17.15 2.58
C ASP A 10 -2.05 15.96 1.73
N CYS A 11 -0.88 15.44 2.07
CA CYS A 11 -0.30 14.28 1.42
C CYS A 11 0.48 13.42 2.41
N TYR A 12 0.75 12.19 1.99
CA TYR A 12 1.71 11.32 2.67
C TYR A 12 2.93 11.13 1.78
N LEU A 13 4.12 11.27 2.39
CA LEU A 13 5.40 10.95 1.78
C LEU A 13 5.96 9.68 2.42
N LYS A 14 6.21 8.66 1.61
CA LYS A 14 6.93 7.45 2.01
C LYS A 14 8.32 7.45 1.38
N ILE A 15 9.34 7.17 2.18
CA ILE A 15 10.74 7.18 1.75
C ILE A 15 11.41 5.88 2.20
N THR A 16 12.05 5.19 1.27
CA THR A 16 12.86 4.00 1.59
C THR A 16 14.18 4.01 0.82
N PRO A 17 15.28 3.50 1.39
CA PRO A 17 16.46 3.18 0.58
C PRO A 17 16.13 2.05 -0.42
N HIS A 18 16.89 1.96 -1.52
CA HIS A 18 16.68 0.90 -2.54
C HIS A 18 16.75 -0.52 -1.97
N ALA A 19 17.61 -0.75 -0.98
CA ALA A 19 17.79 -2.05 -0.33
C ALA A 19 16.69 -2.39 0.69
N HIS A 20 15.70 -1.52 0.90
CA HIS A 20 14.63 -1.78 1.85
C HIS A 20 13.79 -2.98 1.39
N ARG A 21 13.53 -3.93 2.30
CA ARG A 21 12.78 -5.16 1.98
C ARG A 21 11.35 -4.90 1.48
N MET A 22 10.76 -3.78 1.87
CA MET A 22 9.48 -3.26 1.38
C MET A 22 9.74 -1.91 0.73
N ALA A 23 10.45 -1.92 -0.39
CA ALA A 23 10.78 -0.71 -1.15
C ALA A 23 9.50 -0.02 -1.66
N VAL A 24 9.40 1.31 -1.52
CA VAL A 24 8.20 2.05 -1.95
C VAL A 24 7.94 1.96 -3.46
N LYS A 25 8.92 1.57 -4.27
CA LYS A 25 8.71 1.21 -5.68
C LYS A 25 7.66 0.12 -5.86
N ALA A 26 7.73 -0.94 -5.04
CA ALA A 26 6.80 -2.06 -5.10
C ALA A 26 5.37 -1.65 -4.73
N GLU A 27 5.23 -0.67 -3.81
CA GLU A 27 3.96 -0.06 -3.47
C GLU A 27 3.44 0.84 -4.61
N TYR A 28 4.29 1.70 -5.17
CA TYR A 28 3.95 2.57 -6.30
C TYR A 28 3.42 1.77 -7.49
N GLU A 29 4.08 0.67 -7.87
CA GLU A 29 3.64 -0.19 -8.98
C GLU A 29 2.27 -0.81 -8.71
N ARG A 30 2.03 -1.29 -7.47
CA ARG A 30 0.73 -1.85 -7.05
C ARG A 30 -0.37 -0.80 -7.04
N LEU A 31 -0.11 0.39 -6.49
CA LEU A 31 -1.07 1.50 -6.50
C LEU A 31 -1.39 1.91 -7.93
N LYS A 32 -0.39 2.01 -8.81
CA LYS A 32 -0.58 2.35 -10.22
C LYS A 32 -1.46 1.32 -10.94
N TRP A 33 -1.30 0.03 -10.64
CA TRP A 33 -2.19 -1.00 -11.16
C TRP A 33 -3.58 -0.91 -10.53
N LEU A 34 -3.72 -0.63 -9.24
CA LEU A 34 -5.04 -0.55 -8.59
C LEU A 34 -5.84 0.72 -8.94
N GLN A 35 -5.18 1.80 -9.38
CA GLN A 35 -5.83 3.04 -9.79
C GLN A 35 -6.89 2.78 -10.87
N GLY A 36 -8.09 3.32 -10.63
CA GLY A 36 -9.25 3.12 -11.50
C GLY A 36 -9.95 1.75 -11.35
N ARG A 37 -9.36 0.79 -10.62
CA ARG A 37 -9.95 -0.53 -10.36
C ARG A 37 -10.70 -0.56 -9.01
N ILE A 38 -10.06 -0.06 -7.95
CA ILE A 38 -10.65 0.08 -6.61
C ILE A 38 -10.23 1.41 -5.97
N PRO A 39 -10.87 1.85 -4.87
CA PRO A 39 -10.42 3.01 -4.12
C PRO A 39 -9.00 2.78 -3.58
N VAL A 40 -8.06 3.60 -4.03
CA VAL A 40 -6.67 3.68 -3.55
C VAL A 40 -6.25 5.15 -3.56
N PRO A 41 -5.24 5.55 -2.78
CA PRO A 41 -4.70 6.90 -2.84
C PRO A 41 -4.29 7.29 -4.27
N GLU A 42 -4.60 8.53 -4.67
CA GLU A 42 -4.04 9.09 -5.89
C GLU A 42 -2.52 9.24 -5.72
N ILE A 43 -1.76 8.84 -6.73
CA ILE A 43 -0.31 9.01 -6.76
C ILE A 43 -0.03 10.39 -7.33
N TRP A 44 0.58 11.27 -6.55
CA TRP A 44 0.97 12.61 -7.02
C TRP A 44 2.40 12.63 -7.55
N ALA A 45 3.30 11.84 -6.96
CA ALA A 45 4.66 11.72 -7.46
C ALA A 45 5.31 10.39 -7.06
N TYR A 46 6.19 9.90 -7.93
CA TYR A 46 7.17 8.89 -7.61
C TYR A 46 8.53 9.32 -8.17
N VAL A 47 9.57 9.31 -7.34
CA VAL A 47 10.93 9.71 -7.70
C VAL A 47 11.92 8.73 -7.07
N GLU A 48 13.02 8.46 -7.76
CA GLU A 48 14.17 7.72 -7.22
C GLU A 48 15.47 8.49 -7.50
N ASP A 49 16.36 8.49 -6.52
CA ASP A 49 17.76 8.94 -6.68
C ASP A 49 18.71 7.76 -6.44
N GLU A 50 20.02 8.00 -6.35
CA GLU A 50 21.02 6.94 -6.15
C GLU A 50 20.87 6.18 -4.81
N ALA A 51 20.28 6.81 -3.79
CA ALA A 51 20.19 6.27 -2.44
C ALA A 51 18.77 5.81 -2.07
N ARG A 52 17.75 6.52 -2.55
CA ARG A 52 16.39 6.48 -2.01
C ARG A 52 15.32 6.51 -3.08
N GLN A 53 14.15 6.06 -2.66
CA GLN A 53 12.90 6.08 -3.40
C GLN A 53 11.87 6.88 -2.60
N TYR A 54 11.03 7.63 -3.31
CA TYR A 54 10.06 8.56 -2.75
C TYR A 54 8.71 8.34 -3.42
N LEU A 55 7.66 8.18 -2.63
CA LEU A 55 6.28 8.08 -3.10
C LEU A 55 5.43 9.12 -2.36
N VAL A 56 4.78 10.00 -3.12
CA VAL A 56 3.82 10.98 -2.63
C VAL A 56 2.43 10.59 -3.11
N THR A 57 1.51 10.45 -2.16
CA THR A 57 0.09 10.18 -2.45
C THR A 57 -0.81 11.24 -1.83
N ALA A 58 -1.99 11.43 -2.42
CA ALA A 58 -3.09 12.11 -1.76
C ALA A 58 -3.43 11.45 -0.41
N THR A 59 -4.01 12.21 0.50
CA THR A 59 -4.75 11.64 1.63
C THR A 59 -5.99 10.88 1.13
N VAL A 60 -6.43 9.92 1.93
CA VAL A 60 -7.73 9.27 1.73
C VAL A 60 -8.66 9.85 2.77
N ASP A 61 -9.76 10.46 2.30
CA ASP A 61 -10.79 10.96 3.20
C ASP A 61 -11.48 9.79 3.90
N GLY A 62 -11.46 9.80 5.24
CA GLY A 62 -12.06 8.76 6.03
C GLY A 62 -11.49 8.70 7.45
N ILE A 63 -11.98 7.72 8.20
CA ILE A 63 -11.48 7.37 9.53
C ILE A 63 -10.86 5.98 9.40
N ASP A 64 -9.79 5.73 10.14
CA ASP A 64 -9.22 4.39 10.22
C ASP A 64 -10.28 3.39 10.73
N ALA A 65 -10.34 2.21 10.14
CA ALA A 65 -11.37 1.24 10.46
C ALA A 65 -11.28 0.70 11.90
N PHE A 66 -10.12 0.79 12.57
CA PHE A 66 -9.95 0.49 14.00
C PHE A 66 -10.47 1.61 14.91
N GLU A 67 -10.54 2.84 14.43
CA GLU A 67 -11.11 3.99 15.16
C GLU A 67 -12.61 4.17 14.89
N PHE A 68 -13.17 3.45 13.92
CA PHE A 68 -14.56 3.55 13.55
C PHE A 68 -15.47 2.82 14.55
N ASP A 69 -16.12 3.59 15.42
CA ASP A 69 -17.08 3.07 16.40
C ASP A 69 -18.40 2.66 15.72
N ALA A 70 -18.51 1.36 15.42
CA ALA A 70 -19.70 0.74 14.86
C ALA A 70 -19.90 -0.67 15.43
N LYS A 71 -21.08 -1.24 15.21
CA LYS A 71 -21.35 -2.62 15.62
C LYS A 71 -20.40 -3.57 14.86
N PRO A 72 -19.83 -4.59 15.54
CA PRO A 72 -18.92 -5.54 14.89
C PRO A 72 -19.46 -6.14 13.58
N ASP A 73 -20.75 -6.46 13.54
CA ASP A 73 -21.42 -6.99 12.34
C ASP A 73 -21.36 -6.03 11.15
N ASP A 74 -21.46 -4.71 11.39
CA ASP A 74 -21.42 -3.71 10.34
C ASP A 74 -19.99 -3.56 9.80
N ILE A 75 -18.99 -3.57 10.69
CA ILE A 75 -17.57 -3.54 10.33
C ILE A 75 -17.21 -4.77 9.49
N ILE A 76 -17.60 -5.97 9.94
CA ILE A 76 -17.36 -7.23 9.21
C ILE A 76 -17.99 -7.18 7.81
N ARG A 77 -19.24 -6.68 7.71
CA ARG A 77 -19.91 -6.53 6.41
C ARG A 77 -19.20 -5.54 5.48
N LEU A 78 -18.68 -4.43 6.02
CA LEU A 78 -17.90 -3.46 5.25
C LEU A 78 -16.60 -4.07 4.73
N TYR A 79 -15.83 -4.75 5.58
CA TYR A 79 -14.61 -5.46 5.18
C TYR A 79 -14.90 -6.55 4.15
N ALA A 80 -15.92 -7.37 4.37
CA ALA A 80 -16.30 -8.44 3.44
C ALA A 80 -16.63 -7.89 2.04
N LYS A 81 -17.29 -6.73 1.96
CA LYS A 81 -17.56 -6.04 0.69
C LYS A 81 -16.26 -5.52 0.05
N ALA A 82 -15.39 -4.89 0.83
CA ALA A 82 -14.12 -4.35 0.33
C ALA A 82 -13.18 -5.45 -0.20
N ILE A 83 -13.01 -6.53 0.56
CA ILE A 83 -12.18 -7.68 0.17
C ILE A 83 -12.78 -8.38 -1.04
N ARG A 84 -14.11 -8.57 -1.09
CA ARG A 84 -14.76 -9.15 -2.26
C ARG A 84 -14.51 -8.31 -3.52
N ARG A 85 -14.64 -6.98 -3.42
CA ARG A 85 -14.35 -6.08 -4.55
C ARG A 85 -12.90 -6.23 -5.05
N LEU A 86 -11.94 -6.42 -4.13
CA LEU A 86 -10.56 -6.68 -4.49
C LEU A 86 -10.39 -8.05 -5.18
N HIS A 87 -11.01 -9.10 -4.63
CA HIS A 87 -10.93 -10.46 -5.18
C HIS A 87 -11.63 -10.63 -6.53
N ASP A 88 -12.66 -9.82 -6.79
CA ASP A 88 -13.41 -9.84 -8.05
C ASP A 88 -12.68 -9.12 -9.20
N LEU A 89 -11.52 -8.48 -8.93
CA LEU A 89 -10.71 -7.87 -9.99
C LEU A 89 -10.17 -8.95 -10.94
N PRO A 90 -10.26 -8.76 -12.28
CA PRO A 90 -9.59 -9.61 -13.23
C PRO A 90 -8.09 -9.65 -12.94
N THR A 91 -7.52 -10.84 -12.85
CA THR A 91 -6.09 -11.03 -12.53
C THR A 91 -5.25 -11.37 -13.75
N ALA A 92 -5.85 -11.51 -14.94
CA ALA A 92 -5.16 -11.88 -16.17
C ALA A 92 -4.08 -10.86 -16.59
N ASP A 93 -4.27 -9.58 -16.24
CA ASP A 93 -3.33 -8.49 -16.49
C ASP A 93 -2.58 -8.05 -15.22
N CYS A 94 -2.71 -8.79 -14.11
CA CYS A 94 -2.00 -8.49 -12.87
C CYS A 94 -0.53 -8.92 -13.00
N PRO A 95 0.44 -7.98 -12.97
CA PRO A 95 1.85 -8.32 -13.13
C PRO A 95 2.50 -8.84 -11.85
N PHE A 96 1.76 -8.93 -10.75
CA PHE A 96 2.29 -9.24 -9.43
C PHE A 96 2.00 -10.68 -9.04
N THR A 97 3.02 -11.34 -8.50
CA THR A 97 2.92 -12.66 -7.88
C THR A 97 3.13 -12.55 -6.38
N TRP A 98 2.47 -13.43 -5.66
CA TRP A 98 2.69 -13.66 -4.23
C TRP A 98 2.26 -15.09 -3.89
N THR A 99 2.83 -16.05 -4.60
CA THR A 99 2.49 -17.48 -4.46
C THR A 99 2.87 -18.01 -3.08
N PRO A 100 2.34 -19.16 -2.65
CA PRO A 100 2.75 -19.78 -1.39
C PRO A 100 4.26 -19.99 -1.27
N ASP A 101 4.93 -20.39 -2.36
CA ASP A 101 6.39 -20.60 -2.36
C ASP A 101 7.15 -19.28 -2.18
N GLU A 102 6.70 -18.20 -2.84
CA GLU A 102 7.27 -16.85 -2.66
C GLU A 102 7.07 -16.34 -1.23
N GLN A 103 5.88 -16.59 -0.65
CA GLN A 103 5.56 -16.24 0.73
C GLN A 103 6.45 -16.98 1.73
N ILE A 104 6.63 -18.29 1.55
CA ILE A 104 7.50 -19.11 2.40
C ILE A 104 8.95 -18.63 2.30
N ALA A 105 9.45 -18.38 1.08
CA ALA A 105 10.80 -17.88 0.86
C ALA A 105 11.02 -16.49 1.51
N PHE A 106 10.03 -15.59 1.39
CA PHE A 106 10.06 -14.28 2.04
C PHE A 106 10.09 -14.38 3.57
N ALA A 107 9.26 -15.27 4.13
CA ALA A 107 9.22 -15.52 5.58
C ALA A 107 10.55 -16.09 6.09
N GLN A 108 11.12 -17.09 5.39
CA GLN A 108 12.43 -17.67 5.72
C GLN A 108 13.54 -16.62 5.71
N LYS A 109 13.59 -15.76 4.66
CA LYS A 109 14.56 -14.67 4.58
C LYS A 109 14.40 -13.67 5.72
N SER A 110 13.16 -13.36 6.10
CA SER A 110 12.89 -12.46 7.23
C SER A 110 13.39 -13.02 8.56
N VAL A 111 13.24 -14.34 8.79
CA VAL A 111 13.80 -15.02 9.98
C VAL A 111 15.32 -14.98 9.96
N GLN A 112 15.95 -15.36 8.84
CA GLN A 112 17.41 -15.37 8.70
C GLN A 112 18.05 -14.00 8.92
N ASN A 113 17.36 -12.94 8.51
CA ASN A 113 17.83 -11.56 8.67
C ASN A 113 17.47 -10.94 10.03
N ASN A 114 16.86 -11.70 10.96
CA ASN A 114 16.37 -11.21 12.25
C ASN A 114 15.39 -10.01 12.10
N GLN A 115 14.50 -10.09 11.11
CA GLN A 115 13.52 -9.05 10.76
C GLN A 115 12.09 -9.40 11.16
N VAL A 116 11.93 -10.39 12.05
CA VAL A 116 10.64 -10.76 12.63
C VAL A 116 10.42 -9.88 13.84
N ASN A 117 9.32 -9.11 13.81
CA ASN A 117 8.88 -8.38 14.98
C ASN A 117 8.01 -9.31 15.85
N ASP A 118 8.43 -9.55 17.09
CA ASP A 118 7.75 -10.45 18.04
C ASP A 118 6.91 -9.67 19.07
N ASP A 119 6.78 -8.35 18.92
CA ASP A 119 6.04 -7.47 19.84
C ASP A 119 4.50 -7.61 19.73
N ASN A 120 3.99 -8.44 18.79
CA ASN A 120 2.57 -8.72 18.56
C ASN A 120 2.17 -10.11 19.12
N ARG A 121 2.51 -10.40 20.38
CA ARG A 121 2.19 -11.69 21.03
C ARG A 121 0.93 -11.69 21.90
N ASP A 122 0.12 -10.64 21.84
CA ASP A 122 -1.13 -10.50 22.61
C ASP A 122 -2.38 -10.76 21.75
#